data_AF-A0A7C2MR97-F1
#
_entry.id   AF-A0A7C2MR97-F1
#
_cell.length_a   1.000
_cell.length_b   1.000
_cell.length_c   1.000
_cell.angle_alpha   90.00
_cell.angle_beta   90.00
_cell.angle_gamma   90.00
#
_symmetry.space_group_name_H-M   'P 1'
#
loop_
_entity.id
_entity.type
_entity.pdbx_description
1 polymer ?
#
loop_
_entity_poly.entity_id
_entity_poly.type
_entity_poly.pdbx_seq_one_letter_code
_entity_poly.pdbx_strand_id
1 'polypeptide(L)'
;MSRKHHPQGTSRQLGMKTRFQAWVDHHQDSFQDALRRLVRRPVGQLLSMLVIGLSLTLPITLLLTLQSARLGLNDWSQELGMVQMFLHASAGQATDGGEEAANKLFKELQADPRLRAVRMISPEEGLKQLAGLHKFDSLLSEMKHNPLPIVIEVYPQRPEELEALRSELAARPEVASARIDAQAVERLHGLIVSAEHL
;
A
#
# COMPACT_ATOMS: atom_id res chain seq x y z
N MET A 1 -18.41 69.38 -68.27
CA MET A 1 -18.20 67.92 -68.48
C MET A 1 -17.88 67.29 -67.14
N SER A 2 -18.64 66.28 -66.75
CA SER A 2 -18.59 65.59 -65.44
C SER A 2 -18.44 64.08 -65.65
N ARG A 3 -17.94 63.38 -64.61
CA ARG A 3 -17.70 61.92 -64.45
C ARG A 3 -16.27 61.46 -64.84
N LYS A 4 -15.60 60.57 -64.10
CA LYS A 4 -16.07 59.47 -63.23
C LYS A 4 -15.12 59.22 -62.05
N HIS A 5 -15.75 58.76 -60.96
CA HIS A 5 -15.19 58.13 -59.78
C HIS A 5 -14.21 56.97 -60.06
N HIS A 6 -13.13 56.89 -59.28
CA HIS A 6 -12.42 55.65 -58.99
C HIS A 6 -12.97 55.05 -57.68
N PRO A 7 -13.38 53.77 -57.65
CA PRO A 7 -13.90 53.13 -56.45
C PRO A 7 -12.77 52.81 -55.47
N GLN A 8 -13.06 53.07 -54.19
CA GLN A 8 -12.19 52.80 -53.06
C GLN A 8 -11.92 51.30 -52.93
N GLY A 9 -10.66 50.94 -52.66
CA GLY A 9 -10.30 49.59 -52.22
C GLY A 9 -10.93 49.31 -50.87
N THR A 10 -11.95 48.45 -50.85
CA THR A 10 -12.58 47.98 -49.63
C THR A 10 -11.57 47.13 -48.87
N SER A 11 -10.86 47.74 -47.93
CA SER A 11 -10.14 47.02 -46.87
C SER A 11 -11.18 46.27 -46.06
N ARG A 12 -11.42 45.02 -46.47
CA ARG A 12 -12.33 44.11 -45.79
C ARG A 12 -11.73 43.89 -44.40
N GLN A 13 -12.23 44.64 -43.41
CA GLN A 13 -11.92 44.45 -42.00
C GLN A 13 -12.32 43.03 -41.63
N LEU A 14 -11.37 42.09 -41.77
CA LEU A 14 -11.50 40.72 -41.33
C LEU A 14 -11.46 40.77 -39.80
N GLY A 15 -12.64 40.90 -39.21
CA GLY A 15 -12.81 40.96 -37.77
C GLY A 15 -12.12 39.80 -37.08
N MET A 16 -11.63 40.02 -35.86
CA MET A 16 -10.83 39.06 -35.08
C MET A 16 -11.43 37.65 -35.03
N LYS A 17 -12.77 37.53 -35.09
CA LYS A 17 -13.50 36.26 -35.19
C LYS A 17 -13.14 35.45 -36.44
N THR A 18 -13.03 36.08 -37.62
CA THR A 18 -12.63 35.39 -38.85
C THR A 18 -11.18 34.90 -38.83
N ARG A 19 -10.30 35.63 -38.13
CA ARG A 19 -8.89 35.24 -37.95
C ARG A 19 -8.75 34.08 -36.95
N PHE A 20 -9.55 34.10 -35.88
CA PHE A 20 -9.59 33.00 -34.92
C PHE A 20 -10.18 31.73 -35.55
N GLN A 21 -11.26 31.86 -36.33
CA GLN A 21 -11.86 30.75 -37.05
C GLN A 21 -10.84 30.11 -38.02
N ALA A 22 -10.18 30.93 -38.86
CA ALA A 22 -9.15 30.44 -39.77
C ALA A 22 -7.95 29.81 -39.04
N TRP A 23 -7.59 30.28 -37.85
CA TRP A 23 -6.53 29.68 -37.02
C TRP A 23 -6.93 28.30 -36.48
N VAL A 24 -8.18 28.16 -36.00
CA VAL A 24 -8.74 26.87 -35.55
C VAL A 24 -8.87 25.89 -36.71
N ASP A 25 -9.40 26.34 -37.85
CA ASP A 25 -9.57 25.52 -39.05
C ASP A 25 -8.20 25.01 -39.54
N HIS A 26 -7.18 25.88 -39.55
CA HIS A 26 -5.82 25.49 -39.91
C HIS A 26 -5.19 24.50 -38.91
N HIS A 27 -5.49 24.61 -37.61
CA HIS A 27 -5.05 23.63 -36.62
C HIS A 27 -5.75 22.28 -36.80
N GLN A 28 -7.05 22.27 -37.13
CA GLN A 28 -7.79 21.05 -37.41
C GLN A 28 -7.28 20.36 -38.67
N ASP A 29 -7.04 21.11 -39.75
CA ASP A 29 -6.46 20.57 -40.98
C ASP A 29 -5.06 20.01 -40.76
N SER A 30 -4.22 20.72 -40.00
CA SER A 30 -2.87 20.26 -39.64
C SER A 30 -2.90 19.01 -38.76
N PHE A 31 -3.83 18.93 -37.81
CA PHE A 31 -4.03 17.75 -36.97
C PHE A 31 -4.48 16.55 -37.81
N GLN A 32 -5.42 16.75 -38.74
CA GLN A 32 -5.89 15.70 -39.64
C GLN A 32 -4.78 15.24 -40.60
N ASP A 33 -3.95 16.14 -41.14
CA ASP A 33 -2.85 15.77 -42.02
C ASP A 33 -1.74 15.02 -41.24
N ALA A 34 -1.45 15.44 -40.01
CA ALA A 34 -0.55 14.71 -39.11
C ALA A 34 -1.08 13.31 -38.79
N LEU A 35 -2.37 13.18 -38.48
CA LEU A 35 -3.02 11.90 -38.20
C LEU A 35 -3.06 10.99 -39.44
N ARG A 36 -3.30 11.54 -40.64
CA ARG A 36 -3.23 10.80 -41.91
C ARG A 36 -1.82 10.31 -42.22
N ARG A 37 -0.78 11.10 -41.91
CA ARG A 37 0.63 10.68 -42.03
C ARG A 37 0.98 9.56 -41.03
N LEU A 38 0.42 9.64 -39.82
CA LEU A 38 0.49 8.59 -38.78
C LEU A 38 -0.05 7.25 -39.31
N VAL A 39 -1.25 7.29 -39.91
CA VAL A 39 -1.95 6.10 -40.45
C VAL A 39 -1.31 5.57 -41.74
N ARG A 40 -0.61 6.41 -42.52
CA ARG A 40 0.06 6.02 -43.78
C ARG A 40 1.38 5.25 -43.60
N ARG A 41 2.04 5.35 -42.43
CA ARG A 41 3.26 4.59 -42.11
C ARG A 41 3.14 3.86 -40.76
N PRO A 42 2.15 2.97 -40.62
CA PRO A 42 1.78 2.38 -39.33
C PRO A 42 2.87 1.45 -38.80
N VAL A 43 3.56 0.71 -39.66
CA VAL A 43 4.54 -0.30 -39.25
C VAL A 43 5.73 0.32 -38.52
N GLY A 44 6.28 1.43 -39.03
CA GLY A 44 7.43 2.09 -38.41
C GLY A 44 7.09 2.77 -37.09
N GLN A 45 5.90 3.35 -36.97
CA GLN A 45 5.48 4.00 -35.73
C GLN A 45 5.06 3.01 -34.66
N LEU A 46 4.38 1.91 -35.04
CA LEU A 46 4.09 0.81 -34.14
C LEU A 46 5.38 0.17 -33.62
N LEU A 47 6.39 -0.03 -34.48
CA LEU A 47 7.68 -0.54 -34.05
C LEU A 47 8.36 0.37 -33.03
N SER A 48 8.40 1.68 -33.28
CA SER A 48 8.97 2.65 -32.33
C SER A 48 8.18 2.71 -31.01
N MET A 49 6.85 2.71 -31.08
CA MET A 49 5.99 2.68 -29.88
C MET A 49 6.19 1.39 -29.08
N LEU A 50 6.32 0.24 -29.75
CA LEU A 50 6.54 -1.05 -29.13
C LEU A 50 7.92 -1.12 -28.45
N VAL A 51 8.97 -0.61 -29.11
CA VAL A 51 10.32 -0.54 -28.53
C VAL A 51 10.35 0.38 -27.31
N ILE A 52 9.70 1.55 -27.38
CA ILE A 52 9.59 2.46 -26.22
C ILE A 52 8.81 1.78 -25.09
N GLY A 53 7.70 1.12 -25.40
CA GLY A 53 6.89 0.38 -24.42
C GLY A 53 7.69 -0.74 -23.75
N LEU A 54 8.43 -1.55 -24.52
CA LEU A 54 9.26 -2.63 -23.99
C LEU A 54 10.42 -2.09 -23.14
N SER A 55 11.04 -1.00 -23.58
CA SER A 55 12.12 -0.31 -22.87
C SER A 55 11.67 0.29 -21.54
N LEU A 56 10.43 0.78 -21.45
CA LEU A 56 9.85 1.32 -20.20
C LEU A 56 9.27 0.23 -19.30
N THR A 57 8.80 -0.87 -19.87
CA THR A 57 8.24 -1.97 -19.07
C THR A 57 9.28 -2.55 -18.13
N LEU A 58 10.51 -2.81 -18.58
CA LEU A 58 11.57 -3.35 -17.74
C LEU A 58 11.88 -2.50 -16.48
N PRO A 59 12.21 -1.19 -16.59
CA PRO A 59 12.49 -0.36 -15.42
C PRO A 59 11.24 -0.17 -14.57
N ILE A 60 10.05 -0.01 -15.16
CA ILE A 60 8.81 0.13 -14.37
C ILE A 60 8.51 -1.15 -13.59
N THR A 61 8.53 -2.31 -14.24
CA THR A 61 8.31 -3.59 -13.59
C THR A 61 9.35 -3.82 -12.50
N LEU A 62 10.64 -3.55 -12.75
CA LEU A 62 11.69 -3.67 -11.73
C LEU A 62 11.47 -2.72 -10.55
N LEU A 63 11.08 -1.46 -10.82
CA LEU A 63 10.81 -0.49 -9.76
C LEU A 63 9.58 -0.89 -8.94
N LEU A 64 8.51 -1.34 -9.59
CA LEU A 64 7.30 -1.81 -8.93
C LEU A 64 7.55 -3.06 -8.11
N THR A 65 8.26 -4.07 -8.66
CA THR A 65 8.61 -5.27 -7.90
C THR A 65 9.51 -4.94 -6.72
N LEU A 66 10.49 -4.04 -6.90
CA LEU A 66 11.34 -3.59 -5.80
C LEU A 66 10.54 -2.80 -4.74
N GLN A 67 9.56 -1.99 -5.13
CA GLN A 67 8.68 -1.28 -4.21
C GLN A 67 7.77 -2.24 -3.44
N SER A 68 7.14 -3.20 -4.12
CA SER A 68 6.36 -4.26 -3.48
C SER A 68 7.21 -5.12 -2.55
N ALA A 69 8.44 -5.45 -2.97
CA ALA A 69 9.39 -6.15 -2.13
C ALA A 69 9.80 -5.31 -0.92
N ARG A 70 9.99 -3.99 -1.05
CA ARG A 70 10.28 -3.11 0.10
C ARG A 70 9.11 -2.96 1.05
N LEU A 71 7.88 -2.88 0.55
CA LEU A 71 6.68 -2.83 1.39
C LEU A 71 6.49 -4.15 2.14
N GLY A 72 6.70 -5.28 1.45
CA GLY A 72 6.80 -6.60 2.08
C GLY A 72 7.94 -6.64 3.10
N LEU A 73 9.18 -6.41 2.71
CA LEU A 73 10.34 -6.44 3.63
C LEU A 73 10.21 -5.44 4.79
N ASN A 74 9.56 -4.30 4.64
CA ASN A 74 9.32 -3.38 5.75
C ASN A 74 8.32 -3.94 6.76
N ASP A 75 7.30 -4.67 6.29
CA ASP A 75 6.36 -5.39 7.15
C ASP A 75 7.09 -6.55 7.87
N TRP A 76 7.91 -7.30 7.13
CA TRP A 76 8.67 -8.44 7.66
C TRP A 76 9.84 -8.03 8.57
N SER A 77 10.44 -6.86 8.37
CA SER A 77 11.49 -6.32 9.26
C SER A 77 10.94 -5.75 10.56
N GLN A 78 9.64 -5.45 10.63
CA GLN A 78 8.94 -5.28 11.90
C GLN A 78 8.61 -6.65 12.51
N GLU A 79 8.29 -7.66 11.69
CA GLU A 79 7.94 -9.02 12.13
C GLU A 79 9.14 -9.84 12.66
N LEU A 80 10.37 -9.53 12.23
CA LEU A 80 11.61 -10.15 12.72
C LEU A 80 11.95 -9.61 14.10
N GLY A 81 11.31 -10.18 15.12
CA GLY A 81 11.59 -9.91 16.53
C GLY A 81 10.54 -9.02 17.19
N MET A 82 9.27 -9.40 17.09
CA MET A 82 8.19 -8.84 17.89
C MET A 82 7.78 -9.79 19.01
N VAL A 83 7.36 -9.23 20.15
CA VAL A 83 6.70 -10.02 21.22
C VAL A 83 5.21 -9.81 21.11
N GLN A 84 4.47 -10.90 20.94
CA GLN A 84 3.02 -10.92 21.01
C GLN A 84 2.59 -11.23 22.45
N MET A 85 1.82 -10.31 23.03
CA MET A 85 1.24 -10.44 24.35
C MET A 85 -0.24 -10.77 24.23
N PHE A 86 -0.64 -11.93 24.74
CA PHE A 86 -2.03 -12.33 24.86
C PHE A 86 -2.52 -11.96 26.27
N LEU A 87 -3.51 -11.07 26.36
CA LEU A 87 -4.07 -10.67 27.64
C LEU A 87 -5.03 -11.75 28.17
N HIS A 88 -5.19 -11.81 29.49
CA HIS A 88 -6.19 -12.70 30.09
C HIS A 88 -7.60 -12.35 29.63
N ALA A 89 -8.44 -13.37 29.46
CA ALA A 89 -9.86 -13.17 29.15
C ALA A 89 -10.57 -12.31 30.20
N SER A 90 -10.13 -12.25 31.46
CA SER A 90 -10.70 -11.31 32.45
C SER A 90 -10.33 -9.83 32.20
N ALA A 91 -9.28 -9.56 31.43
CA ALA A 91 -8.86 -8.22 31.00
C ALA A 91 -9.27 -7.93 29.53
N GLY A 92 -9.81 -8.92 28.81
CA GLY A 92 -10.21 -8.80 27.40
C GLY A 92 -11.61 -9.33 27.08
N GLN A 93 -12.37 -9.79 28.08
CA GLN A 93 -13.79 -10.06 27.94
C GLN A 93 -14.49 -8.72 27.84
N ALA A 94 -15.28 -8.58 26.77
CA ALA A 94 -16.22 -7.50 26.47
C ALA A 94 -17.16 -7.19 27.64
N THR A 95 -16.57 -6.60 28.67
CA THR A 95 -17.14 -5.97 29.84
C THR A 95 -16.33 -4.69 29.96
N ASP A 96 -17.01 -3.56 30.10
CA ASP A 96 -16.45 -2.21 29.87
C ASP A 96 -15.14 -1.91 30.64
N GLY A 97 -14.78 -2.69 31.68
CA GLY A 97 -13.52 -2.54 32.43
C GLY A 97 -12.29 -3.26 31.86
N GLY A 98 -12.45 -4.23 30.94
CA GLY A 98 -11.31 -4.95 30.34
C GLY A 98 -10.57 -4.12 29.28
N GLU A 99 -11.31 -3.49 28.38
CA GLU A 99 -10.76 -2.60 27.35
C GLU A 99 -10.03 -1.39 27.96
N GLU A 100 -10.49 -0.88 29.11
CA GLU A 100 -9.81 0.19 29.83
C GLU A 100 -8.45 -0.24 30.37
N ALA A 101 -8.35 -1.45 30.93
CA ALA A 101 -7.07 -2.01 31.41
C ALA A 101 -6.10 -2.24 30.25
N ALA A 102 -6.58 -2.81 29.13
CA ALA A 102 -5.77 -3.01 27.92
C ALA A 102 -5.31 -1.67 27.32
N ASN A 103 -6.17 -0.65 27.27
CA ASN A 103 -5.81 0.69 26.79
C ASN A 103 -4.81 1.40 27.70
N LYS A 104 -4.90 1.20 29.02
CA LYS A 104 -3.92 1.73 29.95
C LYS A 104 -2.55 1.09 29.73
N LEU A 105 -2.51 -0.25 29.64
CA LEU A 105 -1.28 -0.99 29.35
C LEU A 105 -0.67 -0.59 28.01
N PHE A 106 -1.50 -0.41 26.98
CA PHE A 106 -1.06 0.07 25.67
C PHE A 106 -0.42 1.46 25.75
N LYS A 107 -1.02 2.40 26.48
CA LYS A 107 -0.43 3.74 26.66
C LYS A 107 0.88 3.70 27.45
N GLU A 108 0.98 2.84 28.46
CA GLU A 108 2.21 2.64 29.23
C GLU A 108 3.32 2.10 28.32
N LEU A 109 3.03 1.10 27.49
CA LEU A 109 3.99 0.54 26.53
C LEU A 109 4.35 1.56 25.44
N GLN A 110 3.40 2.36 24.97
CA GLN A 110 3.68 3.39 23.96
C GLN A 110 4.64 4.48 24.47
N ALA A 111 4.68 4.69 25.79
CA ALA A 111 5.59 5.62 26.44
C ALA A 111 6.97 5.02 26.77
N ASP A 112 7.17 3.70 26.58
CA ASP A 112 8.45 3.04 26.85
C ASP A 112 9.46 3.37 25.72
N PRO A 113 10.59 4.05 26.02
CA PRO A 113 11.59 4.43 25.01
C PRO A 113 12.31 3.23 24.39
N ARG A 114 12.25 2.04 25.01
CA ARG A 114 12.80 0.80 24.48
C ARG A 114 11.98 0.26 23.29
N LEU A 115 10.75 0.73 23.12
CA LEU A 115 9.83 0.25 22.09
C LEU A 115 9.81 1.22 20.92
N ARG A 116 9.96 0.68 19.71
CA ARG A 116 9.87 1.42 18.44
C ARG A 116 8.42 1.68 18.06
N ALA A 117 7.58 0.68 18.29
CA ALA A 117 6.17 0.69 17.97
C ALA A 117 5.42 -0.25 18.91
N VAL A 118 4.14 0.05 19.15
CA VAL A 118 3.21 -0.78 19.89
C VAL A 118 1.91 -0.81 19.11
N ARG A 119 1.35 -1.99 18.90
CA ARG A 119 0.07 -2.18 18.21
C ARG A 119 -0.88 -2.97 19.10
N MET A 120 -2.11 -2.53 19.21
CA MET A 120 -3.18 -3.30 19.85
C MET A 120 -4.09 -3.86 18.76
N ILE A 121 -4.41 -5.14 18.87
CA ILE A 121 -5.38 -5.82 18.00
C ILE A 121 -6.58 -6.17 18.88
N SER A 122 -7.73 -5.59 18.53
CA SER A 122 -8.98 -5.91 19.22
C SER A 122 -9.49 -7.30 18.82
N PRO A 123 -10.36 -7.92 19.63
CA PRO A 123 -10.93 -9.23 19.31
C PRO A 123 -11.69 -9.24 17.98
N GLU A 124 -12.34 -8.13 17.60
CA GLU A 124 -13.07 -7.97 16.35
C GLU A 124 -12.13 -7.83 15.16
N GLU A 125 -11.02 -7.11 15.33
CA GLU A 125 -9.99 -6.96 14.30
C GLU A 125 -9.28 -8.29 14.06
N GLY A 126 -8.94 -9.03 15.12
CA GLY A 126 -8.40 -10.38 15.02
C GLY A 126 -9.36 -11.33 14.30
N LEU A 127 -10.67 -11.21 14.55
CA LEU A 127 -11.68 -12.01 13.86
C LEU A 127 -11.74 -11.71 12.36
N LYS A 128 -11.65 -10.43 11.97
CA LYS A 128 -11.60 -10.03 10.55
C LYS A 128 -10.36 -10.55 9.84
N GLN A 129 -9.20 -10.49 10.50
CA GLN A 129 -7.96 -11.06 9.97
C GLN A 129 -8.08 -12.58 9.79
N LEU A 130 -8.68 -13.27 10.77
CA LEU A 130 -8.90 -14.71 10.72
C LEU A 130 -9.92 -15.11 9.64
N ALA A 131 -10.98 -14.34 9.44
CA ALA A 131 -12.01 -14.56 8.41
C ALA A 131 -11.45 -14.41 6.98
N GLY A 132 -10.41 -13.59 6.78
CA GLY A 132 -9.72 -13.52 5.49
C GLY A 132 -9.01 -14.82 5.09
N LEU A 133 -8.74 -15.70 6.07
CA LEU A 133 -8.15 -17.01 5.84
C LEU A 133 -9.28 -18.02 5.55
N HIS A 134 -9.38 -18.47 4.29
CA HIS A 134 -10.41 -19.38 3.79
C HIS A 134 -10.57 -20.70 4.59
N LYS A 135 -9.61 -21.05 5.45
CA LYS A 135 -9.65 -22.24 6.32
C LYS A 135 -10.44 -22.03 7.63
N PHE A 136 -10.81 -20.80 7.99
CA PHE A 136 -11.46 -20.49 9.26
C PHE A 136 -12.95 -20.18 9.16
N ASP A 137 -13.50 -19.90 7.97
CA ASP A 137 -14.94 -19.63 7.78
C ASP A 137 -15.83 -20.75 8.34
N SER A 138 -15.44 -22.02 8.16
CA SER A 138 -16.21 -23.18 8.64
C SER A 138 -16.18 -23.35 10.16
N LEU A 139 -15.14 -22.85 10.84
CA LEU A 139 -14.99 -22.90 12.30
C LEU A 139 -15.74 -21.74 12.97
N LEU A 140 -15.77 -20.58 12.32
CA LEU A 140 -16.46 -19.39 12.81
C LEU A 140 -17.99 -19.59 12.88
N SER A 141 -18.58 -20.35 11.96
CA SER A 141 -20.03 -20.63 11.93
C SER A 141 -20.54 -21.51 13.08
N GLU A 142 -19.67 -22.25 13.76
CA GLU A 142 -20.07 -23.12 14.89
C GLU A 142 -19.88 -22.45 16.27
N MET A 143 -19.26 -21.27 16.33
CA MET A 143 -18.92 -20.59 17.58
C MET A 143 -20.03 -19.63 18.04
N LYS A 144 -20.52 -19.84 19.28
CA LYS A 144 -21.58 -19.01 19.89
C LYS A 144 -21.08 -17.67 20.47
N HIS A 145 -19.77 -17.53 20.76
CA HIS A 145 -19.15 -16.34 21.36
C HIS A 145 -17.74 -16.13 20.77
N ASN A 146 -17.26 -14.88 20.72
CA ASN A 146 -15.91 -14.54 20.25
C ASN A 146 -14.84 -15.04 21.26
N PRO A 147 -14.02 -16.05 20.90
CA PRO A 147 -13.05 -16.62 21.81
C PRO A 147 -11.70 -15.88 21.80
N LEU A 148 -11.53 -14.84 20.96
CA LEU A 148 -10.25 -14.19 20.76
C LEU A 148 -9.94 -13.21 21.91
N PRO A 149 -8.79 -13.35 22.59
CA PRO A 149 -8.33 -12.35 23.54
C PRO A 149 -7.78 -11.12 22.82
N ILE A 150 -7.69 -9.99 23.54
CA ILE A 150 -6.94 -8.82 23.08
C ILE A 150 -5.46 -9.20 22.96
N VAL A 151 -4.84 -8.82 21.84
CA VAL A 151 -3.41 -9.02 21.60
C VAL A 151 -2.72 -7.67 21.52
N ILE A 152 -1.63 -7.51 22.25
CA ILE A 152 -0.74 -6.36 22.12
C ILE A 152 0.58 -6.84 21.52
N GLU A 153 0.96 -6.25 20.40
CA GLU A 153 2.24 -6.48 19.74
C GLU A 153 3.19 -5.34 20.10
N VAL A 154 4.39 -5.70 20.53
CA VAL A 154 5.43 -4.74 20.86
C VAL A 154 6.67 -5.02 20.02
N TYR A 155 7.19 -3.93 19.45
CA TYR A 155 8.37 -3.94 18.59
C TYR A 155 9.53 -3.28 19.34
N PRO A 156 10.53 -4.04 19.83
CA PRO A 156 11.68 -3.46 20.50
C PRO A 156 12.53 -2.64 19.52
N GLN A 157 13.15 -1.57 20.02
CA GLN A 157 14.12 -0.81 19.25
C GLN A 157 15.33 -1.67 18.87
N ARG A 158 15.80 -2.49 19.82
CA ARG A 158 17.00 -3.31 19.71
C ARG A 158 16.65 -4.80 19.76
N PRO A 159 17.00 -5.60 18.73
CA PRO A 159 16.70 -7.03 18.69
C PRO A 159 17.30 -7.83 19.85
N GLU A 160 18.43 -7.40 20.42
CA GLU A 160 19.05 -8.08 21.56
C GLU A 160 18.22 -8.01 22.86
N GLU A 161 17.28 -7.07 22.97
CA GLU A 161 16.41 -6.92 24.15
C GLU A 161 15.17 -7.82 24.07
N LEU A 162 14.95 -8.51 22.95
CA LEU A 162 13.72 -9.22 22.66
C LEU A 162 13.37 -10.27 23.73
N GLU A 163 14.34 -11.06 24.17
CA GLU A 163 14.09 -12.10 25.17
C GLU A 163 13.94 -11.57 26.59
N ALA A 164 14.69 -10.51 26.92
CA ALA A 164 14.53 -9.81 28.19
C ALA A 164 13.12 -9.20 28.29
N LEU A 165 12.68 -8.55 27.21
CA LEU A 165 11.35 -7.97 27.10
C LEU A 165 10.26 -9.04 27.16
N ARG A 166 10.42 -10.18 26.46
CA ARG A 166 9.47 -11.30 26.56
C ARG A 166 9.32 -11.79 28.01
N SER A 167 10.42 -11.97 28.72
CA SER A 167 10.41 -12.43 30.11
C SER A 167 9.74 -11.42 31.05
N GLU A 168 10.07 -10.13 30.90
CA GLU A 168 9.48 -9.04 31.68
C GLU A 168 7.96 -8.93 31.44
N LEU A 169 7.53 -9.03 30.19
CA LEU A 169 6.12 -8.97 29.81
C LEU A 169 5.36 -10.23 30.23
N ALA A 170 5.99 -11.41 30.20
CA ALA A 170 5.40 -12.66 30.70
C ALA A 170 5.20 -12.66 32.22
N ALA A 171 5.96 -11.85 32.97
CA ALA A 171 5.86 -11.75 34.42
C ALA A 171 4.71 -10.82 34.88
N ARG A 172 4.03 -10.12 33.95
CA ARG A 172 2.93 -9.21 34.29
C ARG A 172 1.64 -9.99 34.60
N PRO A 173 0.88 -9.62 35.65
CA PRO A 173 -0.32 -10.34 36.07
C PRO A 173 -1.49 -10.23 35.07
N GLU A 174 -1.46 -9.23 34.19
CA GLU A 174 -2.49 -8.98 33.18
C GLU A 174 -2.28 -9.83 31.91
N VAL A 175 -1.11 -10.46 31.79
CA VAL A 175 -0.64 -11.17 30.59
C VAL A 175 -0.78 -12.66 30.77
N ALA A 176 -1.61 -13.29 29.93
CA ALA A 176 -1.80 -14.73 29.94
C ALA A 176 -0.61 -15.47 29.32
N SER A 177 -0.05 -14.91 28.23
CA SER A 177 1.21 -15.40 27.69
C SER A 177 1.88 -14.34 26.81
N ALA A 178 3.21 -14.26 26.90
CA ALA A 178 4.03 -13.48 25.97
C ALA A 178 4.89 -14.43 25.14
N ARG A 179 4.75 -14.37 23.81
CA ARG A 179 5.44 -15.24 22.86
C ARG A 179 6.20 -14.41 21.85
N ILE A 180 7.39 -14.85 21.49
CA ILE A 180 8.09 -14.32 20.32
C ILE A 180 7.53 -15.04 19.10
N ASP A 181 7.13 -14.29 18.09
CA ASP A 181 6.73 -14.90 16.82
C ASP A 181 7.98 -15.34 16.04
N ALA A 182 8.45 -16.54 16.35
CA ALA A 182 9.59 -17.17 15.66
C ALA A 182 9.18 -17.83 14.33
N GLN A 183 7.87 -17.89 14.01
CA GLN A 183 7.40 -18.65 12.85
C GLN A 183 7.77 -17.98 11.52
N ALA A 184 8.06 -16.68 11.52
CA ALA A 184 8.63 -15.98 10.36
C ALA A 184 10.13 -16.32 10.17
N VAL A 185 10.89 -16.46 11.26
CA VAL A 185 12.32 -16.79 11.25
C VAL A 185 12.56 -18.22 10.77
N GLU A 186 11.75 -19.17 11.23
CA GLU A 186 11.87 -20.59 10.84
C GLU A 186 11.49 -20.81 9.38
N ARG A 187 10.48 -20.08 8.87
CA ARG A 187 10.11 -20.08 7.45
C ARG A 187 11.24 -19.54 6.57
N LEU A 188 11.93 -18.47 6.98
CA LEU A 188 13.07 -17.94 6.25
C LEU A 188 14.27 -18.91 6.25
N HIS A 189 14.59 -19.52 7.39
CA HIS A 189 15.62 -20.56 7.44
C HIS A 189 15.28 -21.76 6.55
N GLY A 190 14.01 -22.18 6.54
CA GLY A 190 13.54 -23.25 5.65
C GLY A 190 13.70 -22.93 4.16
N LEU A 191 13.45 -21.67 3.76
CA LEU A 191 13.65 -21.21 2.38
C LEU A 191 15.12 -21.11 2.00
N ILE A 192 15.98 -20.63 2.91
CA ILE A 192 17.43 -20.54 2.67
C ILE A 192 18.05 -21.94 2.53
N VAL A 193 17.72 -22.87 3.42
CA VAL A 193 18.19 -24.26 3.36
C VAL A 193 17.68 -24.98 2.12
N SER A 194 16.45 -24.71 1.68
CA SER A 194 15.90 -25.30 0.45
C SER A 194 16.57 -24.74 -0.82
N ALA A 195 17.02 -23.48 -0.80
CA ALA A 195 17.75 -22.86 -1.90
C ALA A 195 19.22 -23.33 -2.00
N GLU A 196 19.80 -23.79 -0.90
CA GLU A 196 21.18 -24.34 -0.86
C GLU A 196 21.25 -25.77 -1.43
N HIS A 197 20.11 -26.45 -1.54
CA HIS A 197 19.99 -27.81 -2.09
C HIS A 197 19.53 -27.88 -3.55
N LEU A 198 19.53 -26.76 -4.29
CA LEU A 198 19.30 -26.69 -5.75
C LEU A 198 20.57 -26.23 -6.49
#